data_AF-A0A178IPC5-F1
#
_entry.id   AF-A0A178IPC5-F1
#
_cell.length_a   1.000
_cell.length_b   1.000
_cell.length_c   1.000
_cell.angle_alpha   90.00
_cell.angle_beta   90.00
_cell.angle_gamma   90.00
#
_symmetry.space_group_name_H-M   'P 1'
#
loop_
_entity.id
_entity.type
_entity.pdbx_description
1 polymer ?
#
loop_
_entity_poly.entity_id
_entity_poly.type
_entity_poly.pdbx_seq_one_letter_code
_entity_poly.pdbx_strand_id
1 'polypeptide(L)' 'MEWLFYIIAFVIGVAITASAVYALHWSSKHGQLRDFEKGAASIFDEKEPIGRPTDFFPQKRRKPKPTTPAT' A
#
# COMPACT_ATOMS: atom_id res chain seq x y z
N MET A 1 -0.15 -9.13 43.32
CA MET A 1 -0.27 -7.82 42.63
C MET A 1 -0.10 -7.95 41.11
N GLU A 2 0.77 -8.83 40.59
CA GLU A 2 0.93 -9.07 39.13
C GLU A 2 -0.34 -9.46 38.36
N TRP A 3 -1.22 -10.27 38.95
CA TRP A 3 -2.47 -10.69 38.31
C TRP A 3 -3.40 -9.53 37.94
N LEU A 4 -3.39 -8.45 38.72
CA LEU A 4 -4.18 -7.26 38.43
C LEU A 4 -3.70 -6.59 37.14
N PHE A 5 -2.39 -6.53 36.91
CA PHE A 5 -1.81 -5.99 35.69
C PHE A 5 -2.25 -6.79 34.46
N TYR A 6 -2.20 -8.12 34.53
CA TYR A 6 -2.65 -8.97 33.42
C TYR A 6 -4.15 -8.84 33.13
N ILE A 7 -4.98 -8.72 34.18
CA ILE A 7 -6.42 -8.51 34.01
C ILE A 7 -6.70 -7.14 33.35
N ILE A 8 -6.03 -6.08 33.80
CA ILE A 8 -6.17 -4.74 33.19
C ILE A 8 -5.72 -4.77 31.73
N ALA A 9 -4.55 -5.36 31.45
CA ALA A 9 -4.04 -5.48 30.08
C ALA A 9 -5.02 -6.28 29.19
N PHE A 10 -5.60 -7.36 29.70
CA PHE A 10 -6.58 -8.15 28.98
C PHE A 10 -7.85 -7.35 28.66
N VAL A 11 -8.41 -6.64 29.64
CA VAL A 11 -9.60 -5.79 29.44
C VAL A 11 -9.34 -4.71 28.41
N ILE A 12 -8.18 -4.04 28.47
CA ILE A 12 -7.78 -3.05 27.47
C ILE A 12 -7.66 -3.70 26.08
N GLY A 13 -7.01 -4.85 25.99
CA GLY A 13 -6.87 -5.59 24.73
C GLY A 13 -8.22 -5.96 24.12
N VAL A 14 -9.15 -6.45 24.93
CA VAL A 14 -10.52 -6.76 24.50
C VAL A 14 -11.25 -5.49 24.06
N ALA A 15 -11.15 -4.39 24.81
CA ALA A 15 -11.81 -3.14 24.49
C ALA A 15 -11.32 -2.54 23.16
N ILE A 16 -10.01 -2.52 22.94
CA ILE A 16 -9.40 -2.03 21.68
C ILE A 16 -9.83 -2.94 20.51
N THR A 17 -9.79 -4.26 20.70
CA THR A 17 -10.16 -5.20 19.64
C THR A 17 -11.64 -5.06 19.28
N ALA A 18 -12.52 -4.98 20.28
CA ALA A 18 -13.95 -4.78 20.07
C ALA A 18 -14.25 -3.45 19.37
N SER A 19 -13.56 -2.36 19.74
CA SER A 19 -13.74 -1.06 19.09
C SER A 19 -13.27 -1.10 17.63
N ALA A 20 -12.14 -1.77 17.34
CA ALA A 20 -11.63 -1.92 15.98
C ALA A 20 -12.60 -2.71 15.09
N VAL A 21 -13.13 -3.85 15.58
CA VAL A 21 -14.13 -4.65 14.84
C VAL A 21 -15.40 -3.84 14.61
N TYR A 22 -15.88 -3.13 15.62
CA TYR A 22 -17.06 -2.27 15.50
C TYR A 22 -16.84 -1.14 14.48
N ALA A 23 -15.70 -0.44 14.56
CA ALA A 23 -15.35 0.63 13.64
C ALA A 23 -15.20 0.11 12.20
N LEU A 24 -14.62 -1.07 12.01
CA LEU A 24 -14.49 -1.70 10.69
C LEU A 24 -15.86 -2.06 10.12
N HIS A 25 -16.72 -2.69 10.92
CA HIS A 25 -18.10 -3.02 10.52
C HIS A 25 -18.90 -1.75 10.17
N TRP A 26 -18.80 -0.72 11.00
CA TRP A 26 -19.43 0.58 10.75
C TRP A 26 -18.91 1.19 9.44
N SER A 27 -17.60 1.22 9.23
CA SER A 27 -16.96 1.77 8.03
C SER A 27 -17.40 1.04 6.77
N SER A 28 -17.48 -0.29 6.84
CA SER A 28 -17.98 -1.12 5.74
C SER A 28 -19.44 -0.81 5.42
N LYS A 29 -20.31 -0.68 6.44
CA LYS A 29 -21.73 -0.40 6.26
C LYS A 29 -22.00 1.01 5.71
N HIS A 30 -21.18 1.99 6.08
CA HIS A 30 -21.31 3.38 5.64
C HIS A 30 -20.54 3.68 4.34
N GLY A 31 -19.98 2.65 3.69
CA GLY A 31 -19.33 2.78 2.39
C GLY A 31 -17.96 3.47 2.42
N GLN A 32 -17.35 3.64 3.60
CA GLN A 32 -16.00 4.22 3.74
C GLN A 32 -14.93 3.36 3.05
N LEU A 33 -15.20 2.07 2.86
CA LEU A 33 -14.32 1.11 2.19
C LEU A 33 -14.68 0.87 0.72
N ARG A 34 -15.54 1.69 0.12
CA ARG A 34 -16.12 1.41 -1.20
C ARG A 34 -15.30 1.95 -2.37
N ASP A 35 -14.71 3.14 -2.21
CA ASP A 35 -14.07 3.89 -3.31
C ASP A 35 -12.56 4.05 -3.08
N PHE A 36 -11.86 2.96 -2.77
CA PHE A 36 -10.40 2.97 -2.57
C PHE A 36 -9.63 3.46 -3.81
N GLU A 37 -10.10 3.11 -5.00
CA GLU A 37 -9.50 3.55 -6.26
C GLU A 37 -9.53 5.07 -6.40
N LYS A 38 -10.63 5.71 -5.99
CA LYS A 38 -10.75 7.18 -6.01
C LYS A 38 -9.76 7.85 -5.06
N GLY A 39 -9.55 7.27 -3.87
CA GLY A 39 -8.54 7.75 -2.94
C GLY A 39 -7.11 7.52 -3.43
N ALA A 40 -6.85 6.37 -4.08
CA ALA A 40 -5.55 6.10 -4.69
C ALA A 40 -5.25 7.04 -5.87
N ALA A 41 -6.28 7.40 -6.65
CA ALA A 41 -6.16 8.31 -7.77
C ALA A 41 -6.02 9.79 -7.35
N SER A 42 -6.36 10.17 -6.11
CA SER A 42 -6.39 11.58 -5.70
C SER A 42 -5.00 12.21 -5.53
N ILE A 43 -3.94 11.41 -5.53
CA ILE A 43 -2.56 11.93 -5.47
C ILE A 43 -2.08 12.41 -6.85
N PHE A 44 -2.74 12.00 -7.92
CA PHE A 44 -2.36 12.33 -9.29
C PHE A 44 -3.10 13.59 -9.72
N ASP A 45 -2.35 14.53 -10.31
CA ASP A 45 -2.92 15.73 -10.91
C ASP A 45 -3.58 15.39 -12.26
N GLU A 46 -4.39 16.29 -12.81
CA GLU A 46 -5.11 16.10 -14.10
C GLU A 46 -4.21 15.74 -15.29
N LYS A 47 -2.91 16.03 -15.19
CA LYS A 47 -1.91 15.81 -16.26
C LYS A 47 -1.10 14.54 -16.06
N GLU A 48 -1.15 13.92 -14.88
CA GLU A 48 -0.30 12.78 -14.55
C GLU A 48 -0.92 11.45 -15.00
N PRO A 49 -0.15 10.56 -15.64
CA PRO A 49 -0.68 9.30 -16.13
C PRO A 49 -0.77 8.24 -15.03
N ILE A 50 -2.01 7.85 -14.68
CA ILE A 50 -2.25 6.75 -13.73
C ILE A 50 -1.88 5.41 -14.37
N GLY A 51 -1.11 4.58 -13.64
CA GLY A 51 -0.75 3.22 -14.06
C GLY A 51 0.31 3.13 -15.16
N ARG A 52 0.98 4.24 -15.52
CA ARG A 52 2.09 4.24 -16.49
C ARG A 52 3.41 4.60 -15.80
N PRO A 53 4.48 3.83 -16.00
CA PRO A 53 5.82 4.21 -15.55
C PRO A 53 6.24 5.50 -16.24
N THR A 54 6.60 6.52 -15.46
CA THR A 54 7.15 7.79 -15.96
C THR A 54 8.67 7.82 -15.90
N ASP A 55 9.28 7.03 -15.01
CA ASP A 55 10.72 6.87 -14.91
C ASP A 55 11.22 5.72 -15.79
N PHE A 56 12.23 5.99 -16.60
CA PHE A 56 12.91 5.00 -17.44
C PHE A 56 14.41 5.09 -17.22
N PHE A 57 14.99 4.01 -16.71
CA PHE A 57 16.44 3.90 -16.61
C PHE A 57 17.06 3.74 -18.01
N PRO A 58 18.12 4.49 -18.35
CA PRO A 58 18.74 4.41 -19.67
C PRO A 58 19.29 3.00 -19.93
N GLN A 59 18.90 2.40 -21.06
CA GLN A 59 19.47 1.13 -21.50
C GLN A 59 20.93 1.34 -21.92
N LYS A 60 21.85 0.49 -21.42
CA LYS A 60 23.23 0.44 -21.91
C LYS A 60 23.20 0.18 -23.42
N ARG A 61 23.73 1.12 -24.22
CA ARG A 61 23.96 0.91 -25.65
C ARG A 61 24.78 -0.37 -25.82
N ARG A 62 24.21 -1.40 -26.45
CA ARG A 62 24.97 -2.58 -26.87
C ARG A 62 26.05 -2.10 -27.81
N LYS A 63 27.33 -2.24 -27.41
CA LYS A 63 28.46 -1.99 -28.30
C LYS A 63 28.34 -2.98 -29.47
N PRO A 64 28.43 -2.54 -30.73
CA PRO A 64 28.45 -3.46 -31.86
C PRO A 64 29.61 -4.44 -31.65
N LYS A 65 29.32 -5.74 -31.74
CA LYS A 65 30.33 -6.80 -31.64
C LYS A 65 31.29 -6.60 -32.81
N PRO A 66 32.61 -6.44 -32.59
CA PRO A 66 33.55 -6.33 -33.70
C PRO A 66 33.45 -7.60 -34.54
N THR A 67 33.03 -7.45 -35.79
CA THR A 67 33.13 -8.49 -36.81
C THR A 67 34.60 -8.69 -37.11
N THR A 68 35.21 -9.69 -36.50
CA THR A 68 36.52 -10.20 -36.90
C THR A 68 36.37 -10.77 -38.32
N PRO A 69 37.08 -10.25 -39.34
CA PRO A 69 37.07 -10.86 -40.66
C PRO A 69 37.72 -12.25 -40.57
N ALA A 70 37.03 -13.25 -41.11
CA ALA A 70 37.54 -14.62 -41.22
C ALA A 70 38.81 -14.63 -42.09
N THR A 71 39.84 -15.32 -41.59
CA THR A 71 41.13 -15.55 -42.27
C THR A 71 41.00 -16.67 -43.29
#